data_AF-A0A3N1H4E9-F1
#
_entry.id   AF-A0A3N1H4E9-F1
#
_cell.length_a   1.000
_cell.length_b   1.000
_cell.length_c   1.000
_cell.angle_alpha   90.00
_cell.angle_beta   90.00
_cell.angle_gamma   90.00
#
_symmetry.space_group_name_H-M   'P 1'
#
loop_
_entity.id
_entity.type
_entity.pdbx_description
1 polymer ?
#
loop_
_entity_poly.entity_id
_entity_poly.type
_entity_poly.pdbx_seq_one_letter_code
_entity_poly.pdbx_strand_id
1 'polypeptide(L)'
;MTEARGSLEIHPTVVRKVAAHAVRLVPGAEPSAAVRVAEAGDDLELGVKLALRYPAPVRTAAADVRRHVTEEVERITGYRVRSVAVTVSALSAETRPRVV
;
A
#
# COMPACT_ATOMS: atom_id res chain seq x y z
N MET A 1 -22.09 -21.32 27.99
CA MET A 1 -21.47 -20.02 28.30
C MET A 1 -20.59 -19.65 27.11
N THR A 2 -21.08 -18.80 26.21
CA THR A 2 -20.28 -18.33 25.06
C THR A 2 -19.53 -17.10 25.54
N GLU A 3 -18.24 -17.24 25.84
CA GLU A 3 -17.42 -16.11 26.25
C GLU A 3 -17.42 -15.06 25.12
N ALA A 4 -17.83 -13.84 25.45
CA ALA A 4 -17.74 -12.71 24.53
C ALA A 4 -16.26 -12.44 24.27
N ARG A 5 -15.77 -12.86 23.10
CA ARG A 5 -14.41 -12.51 22.66
C ARG A 5 -14.28 -10.99 22.63
N GLY A 6 -13.16 -10.48 23.13
CA GLY A 6 -12.88 -9.05 23.16
C GLY A 6 -12.97 -8.42 21.78
N SER A 7 -13.39 -7.15 21.73
CA SER A 7 -13.39 -6.36 20.50
C SER A 7 -11.97 -5.85 20.20
N LEU A 8 -11.57 -5.88 18.93
CA LEU A 8 -10.34 -5.27 18.43
C LEU A 8 -10.70 -4.14 17.48
N GLU A 9 -10.29 -2.92 17.83
CA GLU A 9 -10.42 -1.76 16.96
C GLU A 9 -9.06 -1.40 16.39
N ILE A 10 -8.93 -1.40 15.06
CA ILE A 10 -7.68 -1.07 14.38
C ILE A 10 -7.80 0.35 13.86
N HIS A 11 -7.07 1.28 14.50
CA HIS A 11 -7.06 2.67 14.07
C HIS A 11 -6.59 2.81 12.61
N PRO A 12 -7.18 3.70 11.78
CA PRO A 12 -6.81 3.88 10.37
C PRO A 12 -5.32 4.15 10.12
N THR A 13 -4.64 4.75 11.09
CA THR A 13 -3.17 4.93 11.06
C THR A 13 -2.40 3.61 10.97
N VAL A 14 -2.89 2.53 11.57
CA VAL A 14 -2.27 1.20 11.50
C VAL A 14 -2.48 0.61 10.10
N VAL A 15 -3.69 0.70 9.55
CA VAL A 15 -3.99 0.31 8.16
C VAL A 15 -3.04 1.03 7.20
N ARG A 16 -2.86 2.35 7.38
CA ARG A 16 -1.93 3.15 6.58
C ARG A 16 -0.49 2.63 6.67
N LYS A 17 -0.02 2.25 7.87
CA LYS A 17 1.33 1.69 8.07
C LYS A 17 1.49 0.34 7.36
N VAL A 18 0.49 -0.54 7.48
CA VAL A 18 0.50 -1.85 6.82
C VAL A 18 0.54 -1.67 5.29
N ALA A 19 -0.33 -0.83 4.74
CA ALA A 19 -0.34 -0.55 3.31
C ALA A 19 0.99 0.07 2.82
N ALA A 20 1.56 1.02 3.57
CA ALA A 20 2.86 1.60 3.23
C ALA A 20 4.00 0.57 3.31
N HIS A 21 3.93 -0.38 4.25
CA HIS A 21 4.86 -1.50 4.33
C HIS A 21 4.72 -2.43 3.12
N ALA A 22 3.49 -2.79 2.74
CA ALA A 22 3.21 -3.64 1.59
C ALA A 22 3.79 -3.05 0.29
N VAL A 23 3.69 -1.74 0.08
CA VAL A 23 4.29 -1.09 -1.10
C VAL A 23 5.80 -1.30 -1.16
N ARG A 24 6.50 -1.30 -0.02
CA ARG A 24 7.97 -1.49 0.03
C ARG A 24 8.42 -2.89 -0.36
N LEU A 25 7.52 -3.87 -0.28
CA LEU A 25 7.80 -5.26 -0.65
C LEU A 25 7.68 -5.48 -2.17
N VAL A 26 7.09 -4.52 -2.91
CA VAL A 26 6.96 -4.61 -4.37
C VAL A 26 8.28 -4.23 -5.04
N PRO A 27 8.88 -5.11 -5.85
CA PRO A 27 10.10 -4.81 -6.58
C PRO A 27 9.97 -3.57 -7.46
N GLY A 28 10.93 -2.65 -7.35
CA GLY A 28 10.98 -1.42 -8.13
C GLY A 28 10.08 -0.29 -7.63
N ALA A 29 9.29 -0.48 -6.57
CA ALA A 29 8.61 0.60 -5.87
C ALA A 29 9.57 1.33 -4.93
N GLU A 30 9.54 2.66 -4.96
CA GLU A 30 10.34 3.47 -4.03
C GLU A 30 9.76 3.43 -2.61
N PRO A 31 10.59 3.44 -1.55
CA PRO A 31 10.12 3.21 -0.18
C PRO A 31 9.23 4.31 0.40
N SER A 32 9.25 5.49 -0.23
CA SER A 32 8.45 6.66 0.15
C SER A 32 7.14 6.66 -0.63
N ALA A 33 6.17 5.91 -0.12
CA ALA A 33 4.80 5.91 -0.62
C ALA A 33 3.88 6.68 0.33
N ALA A 34 3.06 7.56 -0.23
CA ALA A 34 1.98 8.21 0.49
C ALA A 34 0.71 7.38 0.36
N VAL A 35 0.18 6.94 1.50
CA VAL A 35 -1.07 6.17 1.56
C VAL A 35 -2.17 6.98 2.24
N ARG A 36 -3.35 6.98 1.62
CA ARG A 36 -4.62 7.46 2.18
C ARG A 36 -5.55 6.28 2.40
N VAL A 37 -6.31 6.34 3.47
CA VAL A 37 -7.31 5.34 3.85
C VAL A 37 -8.63 6.08 4.00
N ALA A 38 -9.68 5.55 3.39
CA ALA A 38 -11.05 5.97 3.60
C ALA A 38 -11.88 4.73 3.94
N GLU A 39 -12.83 4.90 4.84
CA GLU A 39 -13.79 3.85 5.22
C GLU A 39 -15.06 4.02 4.38
N ALA A 40 -15.53 2.91 3.81
CA ALA A 40 -16.70 2.86 2.93
C ALA A 40 -17.69 1.80 3.44
N GLY A 41 -18.33 2.08 4.58
CA GLY A 41 -19.10 1.10 5.34
C GLY A 41 -18.13 0.17 6.08
N ASP A 42 -18.26 -1.14 5.86
CA ASP A 42 -17.38 -2.15 6.48
C ASP A 42 -16.09 -2.42 5.66
N ASP A 43 -15.95 -1.78 4.49
CA ASP A 43 -14.80 -1.95 3.61
C ASP A 43 -13.87 -0.73 3.63
N LEU A 44 -12.63 -0.94 3.17
CA LEU A 44 -11.62 0.09 3.01
C LEU A 44 -11.43 0.48 1.54
N GLU A 45 -11.28 1.77 1.31
CA GLU A 45 -10.77 2.34 0.05
C GLU A 45 -9.38 2.94 0.28
N LEU A 46 -8.41 2.49 -0.52
CA LEU A 46 -7.01 2.85 -0.36
C LEU A 46 -6.51 3.69 -1.53
N GLY A 47 -5.86 4.82 -1.24
CA GLY A 47 -5.16 5.63 -2.22
C GLY A 47 -3.66 5.54 -2.01
N VAL A 48 -2.92 5.02 -2.98
CA VAL A 48 -1.46 4.86 -2.93
C VAL A 48 -0.81 5.76 -3.96
N LYS A 49 0.07 6.68 -3.52
CA LYS A 49 0.92 7.49 -4.39
C LYS A 49 2.39 7.10 -4.17
N LEU A 50 3.06 6.68 -5.23
CA LEU A 50 4.43 6.15 -5.17
C LEU A 50 5.27 6.56 -6.38
N ALA A 51 6.60 6.47 -6.25
CA ALA A 51 7.53 6.53 -7.36
C ALA A 51 8.02 5.12 -7.72
N LEU A 52 8.34 4.90 -8.99
CA LEU A 52 8.91 3.63 -9.47
C LEU A 52 10.33 3.85 -9.98
N ARG A 53 11.18 2.83 -9.85
CA ARG A 53 12.51 2.83 -10.48
C ARG A 53 12.39 2.68 -11.98
N TYR A 54 13.23 3.39 -12.73
CA TYR A 54 13.36 3.22 -14.17
C TYR A 54 14.52 2.28 -14.52
N PRO A 55 14.39 1.39 -15.52
CA PRO A 55 13.15 1.07 -16.24
C PRO A 55 12.24 0.15 -15.40
N ALA A 56 10.94 0.42 -15.39
CA ALA A 56 9.94 -0.49 -14.81
C ALA A 56 8.67 -0.57 -15.68
N PRO A 57 8.05 -1.77 -15.80
CA PRO A 57 6.77 -1.92 -16.46
C PRO A 57 5.65 -1.33 -15.58
N VAL A 58 5.38 -0.04 -15.72
CA VAL A 58 4.47 0.75 -14.86
C VAL A 58 3.12 0.07 -14.62
N ARG A 59 2.52 -0.52 -15.67
CA ARG A 59 1.22 -1.20 -15.56
C ARG A 59 1.29 -2.44 -14.66
N THR A 60 2.31 -3.27 -14.85
CA THR A 60 2.54 -4.48 -14.06
C THR A 60 2.88 -4.11 -12.62
N ALA A 61 3.79 -3.15 -12.42
CA ALA A 61 4.14 -2.66 -11.08
C ALA A 61 2.93 -2.10 -10.33
N ALA A 62 2.06 -1.32 -10.99
CA ALA A 62 0.83 -0.83 -10.37
C ALA A 62 -0.17 -1.96 -10.05
N ALA A 63 -0.22 -3.01 -10.87
CA ALA A 63 -1.05 -4.19 -10.60
C ALA A 63 -0.50 -4.98 -9.40
N ASP A 64 0.81 -5.17 -9.33
CA ASP A 64 1.48 -5.82 -8.20
C ASP A 64 1.28 -5.03 -6.90
N VAL A 65 1.39 -3.70 -6.94
CA VAL A 65 1.06 -2.84 -5.79
C VAL A 65 -0.39 -3.02 -5.35
N ARG A 66 -1.36 -3.00 -6.27
CA ARG A 66 -2.78 -3.22 -5.91
C ARG A 66 -2.99 -4.56 -5.23
N ARG A 67 -2.45 -5.62 -5.83
CA ARG A 67 -2.56 -6.98 -5.32
C ARG A 67 -1.93 -7.10 -3.94
N HIS A 68 -0.69 -6.67 -3.79
CA HIS A 68 0.07 -6.87 -2.56
C HIS A 68 -0.46 -6.01 -1.40
N VAL A 69 -0.85 -4.77 -1.65
CA VAL A 69 -1.49 -3.93 -0.62
C VAL A 69 -2.81 -4.54 -0.16
N THR A 70 -3.62 -5.09 -1.08
CA THR A 70 -4.86 -5.78 -0.75
C THR A 70 -4.56 -6.99 0.14
N GLU A 71 -3.72 -7.92 -0.33
CA GLU A 71 -3.36 -9.15 0.38
C GLU A 71 -2.82 -8.86 1.80
N GLU A 72 -1.90 -7.91 1.95
CA GLU A 72 -1.28 -7.59 3.23
C GLU A 72 -2.25 -6.91 4.21
N VAL A 73 -3.06 -5.96 3.74
CA VAL A 73 -4.02 -5.26 4.61
C VAL A 73 -5.10 -6.22 5.09
N GLU A 74 -5.67 -7.04 4.20
CA GLU A 74 -6.69 -8.01 4.57
C GLU A 74 -6.13 -9.06 5.53
N ARG A 75 -4.91 -9.57 5.28
CA ARG A 75 -4.27 -10.56 6.15
C ARG A 75 -3.96 -10.03 7.56
N ILE A 76 -3.44 -8.80 7.66
CA ILE A 76 -2.94 -8.28 8.94
C ILE A 76 -4.06 -7.63 9.76
N THR A 77 -5.00 -6.93 9.09
CA THR A 77 -6.03 -6.16 9.79
C THR A 77 -7.39 -6.86 9.84
N GLY A 78 -7.65 -7.81 8.93
CA GLY A 78 -8.95 -8.46 8.81
C GLY A 78 -10.05 -7.61 8.17
N TYR A 79 -9.76 -6.34 7.84
CA TYR A 79 -10.66 -5.53 7.01
C TYR A 79 -10.71 -6.05 5.59
N ARG A 80 -11.80 -5.76 4.88
CA ARG A 80 -11.92 -5.98 3.43
C ARG A 80 -11.49 -4.74 2.66
N VAL A 81 -10.73 -4.92 1.59
CA VAL A 81 -10.32 -3.81 0.73
C VAL A 81 -11.20 -3.79 -0.53
N ARG A 82 -12.06 -2.78 -0.64
CA ARG A 82 -12.94 -2.62 -1.80
C ARG A 82 -12.19 -2.13 -3.04
N SER A 83 -11.27 -1.19 -2.86
CA SER A 83 -10.52 -0.64 -3.98
C SER A 83 -9.15 -0.10 -3.57
N VAL A 84 -8.21 -0.15 -4.52
CA VAL A 84 -6.88 0.44 -4.38
C VAL A 84 -6.56 1.30 -5.60
N ALA A 85 -6.63 2.62 -5.42
CA ALA A 85 -6.24 3.59 -6.43
C ALA A 85 -4.73 3.83 -6.37
N VAL A 86 -4.01 3.50 -7.45
CA VAL A 86 -2.55 3.67 -7.54
C VAL A 86 -2.21 4.83 -8.45
N THR A 87 -1.45 5.79 -7.92
CA THR A 87 -0.89 6.94 -8.64
C THR A 87 0.62 6.83 -8.68
N VAL A 88 1.19 6.67 -9.87
CA VAL A 88 2.65 6.74 -10.06
C VAL A 88 3.03 8.19 -10.28
N SER A 89 3.70 8.80 -9.31
CA SER A 89 4.01 10.23 -9.34
C SER A 89 5.36 10.57 -9.98
N ALA A 90 6.27 9.61 -10.08
CA ALA A 90 7.57 9.80 -10.69
C ALA A 90 8.17 8.46 -11.14
N LEU A 91 9.08 8.54 -12.11
CA LEU A 91 9.98 7.46 -12.51
C LEU A 91 11.40 7.89 -12.18
N SER A 92 12.02 7.24 -11.22
CA SER A 92 13.36 7.56 -10.74
C SER A 92 14.39 6.72 -11.49
N ALA A 93 15.22 7.34 -12.31
CA ALA A 93 16.45 6.70 -12.78
C ALA A 93 17.44 6.58 -11.61
N GLU A 94 18.32 5.58 -11.66
CA GLU A 94 19.40 5.47 -10.69
C GLU A 94 20.28 6.73 -10.78
N THR A 95 20.24 7.57 -9.73
CA THR A 95 21.08 8.76 -9.66
C THR A 95 22.52 8.29 -9.46
N ARG A 96 23.31 8.26 -10.54
CA ARG A 96 24.77 8.15 -10.40
C ARG A 96 25.26 9.34 -9.57
N PRO A 97 26.02 9.12 -8.48
CA PRO A 97 26.59 10.22 -7.73
C PRO A 97 27.43 11.07 -8.69
N ARG A 98 27.12 12.37 -8.74
CA ARG A 98 27.92 13.32 -9.53
C ARG A 98 29.27 13.44 -8.85
N VAL A 99 30.32 12.97 -9.51
CA VAL A 99 31.70 13.21 -9.10
C VAL A 99 31.94 14.70 -9.32
N VAL A 100 32.18 15.43 -8.23
CA VAL A 100 32.62 16.83 -8.24
C VAL A 100 34.12 16.89 -8.01
#